data_AF-A0A534TLW5-F1
#
_entry.id   AF-A0A534TLW5-F1
#
_cell.length_a   1.000
_cell.length_b   1.000
_cell.length_c   1.000
_cell.angle_alpha   90.00
_cell.angle_beta   90.00
_cell.angle_gamma   90.00
#
_symmetry.space_group_name_H-M   'P 1'
#
loop_
_entity.id
_entity.type
_entity.pdbx_description
1 polymer ?
#
loop_
_entity_poly.entity_id
_entity_poly.type
_entity_poly.pdbx_seq_one_letter_code
_entity_poly.pdbx_strand_id
1 'polypeptide(L)'
;MRGQLFPMRKLLLLLPLFLGCSLLRQAGSSAFERPTLSFKEARLPEIDFKGAELDLVFLVTNPNPVGLDLTRASYNLEVEGHKVASGTPKNGLKIPGGGTTEVTFPAKLQWNEIAPALEAVFAMDQVRYKASGELGLGPVTLPLQHEGTFAAPKMPNVDVGSPKITSLSLTGARLSLPLKIANQNGFPLPLGGILGTVDIAGATVGRIALPEAAPVPSKGESTVMLPLNVSFLQSGAAAAQAIRSGVAEVKVDAILNAAGASIPVKVARTVELQRTTGSAGP
;
A
#
# COMPACT_ATOMS: atom_id res chain seq x y z
N MET A 1 56.41 54.44 -86.29
CA MET A 1 55.66 55.71 -86.31
C MET A 1 54.97 55.89 -84.95
N ARG A 2 55.05 57.11 -84.39
CA ARG A 2 54.27 57.78 -83.31
C ARG A 2 53.21 56.95 -82.54
N GLY A 3 53.01 57.07 -81.23
CA GLY A 3 53.41 58.14 -80.30
C GLY A 3 52.97 57.85 -78.85
N GLN A 4 53.40 58.74 -77.95
CA GLN A 4 53.09 58.77 -76.50
C GLN A 4 51.66 59.21 -76.21
N LEU A 5 51.09 58.79 -75.06
CA LEU A 5 50.25 59.61 -74.17
C LEU A 5 50.15 58.97 -72.75
N PHE A 6 50.05 59.85 -71.76
CA PHE A 6 50.32 59.71 -70.30
C PHE A 6 49.07 59.22 -69.48
N PRO A 7 49.09 59.12 -68.12
CA PRO A 7 48.57 57.99 -67.35
C PRO A 7 47.23 58.25 -66.63
N MET A 8 46.58 57.22 -66.07
CA MET A 8 45.56 57.41 -65.02
C MET A 8 45.52 56.27 -64.01
N ARG A 9 45.79 56.65 -62.76
CA ARG A 9 45.70 55.88 -61.51
C ARG A 9 44.24 55.52 -61.22
N LYS A 10 43.90 54.23 -61.09
CA LYS A 10 42.63 53.80 -60.47
C LYS A 10 42.89 52.76 -59.38
N LEU A 11 42.38 53.16 -58.22
CA LEU A 11 42.43 52.60 -56.89
C LEU A 11 41.78 51.21 -56.83
N LEU A 12 42.55 50.21 -56.39
CA LEU A 12 42.09 48.87 -56.06
C LEU A 12 41.26 48.93 -54.77
N LEU A 13 39.94 48.80 -54.86
CA LEU A 13 39.03 48.72 -53.71
C LEU A 13 38.70 47.24 -53.47
N LEU A 14 39.51 46.59 -52.65
CA LEU A 14 39.31 45.22 -52.18
C LEU A 14 38.27 45.24 -51.04
N LEU A 15 37.08 44.72 -51.31
CA LEU A 15 35.97 44.64 -50.36
C LEU A 15 36.21 43.48 -49.36
N PRO A 16 36.35 43.71 -48.03
CA PRO A 16 36.57 42.61 -47.10
C PRO A 16 35.23 41.97 -46.69
N LEU A 17 34.98 40.73 -47.11
CA LEU A 17 33.97 39.85 -46.53
C LEU A 17 34.49 39.32 -45.16
N PHE A 18 34.28 40.06 -44.08
CA PHE A 18 34.60 39.59 -42.71
C PHE A 18 33.54 40.03 -41.67
N LEU A 19 32.26 39.71 -41.90
CA LEU A 19 31.18 39.96 -40.92
C LEU A 19 30.33 38.71 -40.62
N GLY A 20 30.90 37.51 -40.76
CA GLY A 20 30.12 36.26 -40.79
C GLY A 20 30.26 35.27 -39.63
N CYS A 21 30.99 35.53 -38.54
CA CYS A 21 31.23 34.48 -37.52
C CYS A 21 31.09 34.87 -36.05
N SER A 22 30.80 36.13 -35.70
CA SER A 22 30.65 36.52 -34.28
C SER A 22 29.21 36.42 -33.77
N LEU A 23 28.19 36.56 -34.62
CA LEU A 23 26.78 36.49 -34.22
C LEU A 23 26.27 35.05 -34.01
N LEU A 24 26.83 34.06 -34.70
CA LEU A 24 26.42 32.65 -34.52
C LEU A 24 26.97 32.02 -33.24
N ARG A 25 28.04 32.60 -32.66
CA ARG A 25 28.58 32.18 -31.36
C ARG A 25 27.72 32.64 -30.17
N GLN A 26 26.83 33.61 -30.37
CA GLN A 26 25.99 34.16 -29.31
C GLN A 26 24.58 33.54 -29.26
N ALA A 27 24.21 32.73 -30.26
CA ALA A 27 22.91 32.04 -30.34
C ALA A 27 22.96 30.55 -29.93
N GLY A 28 24.13 30.03 -29.57
CA GLY A 28 24.37 28.58 -29.34
C GLY A 28 24.66 28.18 -27.89
N SER A 29 24.41 29.05 -26.92
CA SER A 29 24.69 28.77 -25.50
C SER A 29 23.48 29.00 -24.61
N SER A 30 22.32 28.44 -24.96
CA SER A 30 21.47 27.90 -23.89
C SER A 30 22.23 26.70 -23.34
N ALA A 31 23.09 26.93 -22.34
CA ALA A 31 23.73 25.83 -21.63
C ALA A 31 22.62 24.90 -21.16
N PHE A 32 22.62 23.65 -21.64
CA PHE A 32 21.61 22.67 -21.24
C PHE A 32 21.63 22.55 -19.71
N GLU A 33 20.52 22.93 -19.07
CA GLU A 33 20.36 22.89 -17.63
C GLU A 33 19.84 21.51 -17.22
N ARG A 34 20.44 20.89 -16.19
CA ARG A 34 19.98 19.57 -15.75
C ARG A 34 18.55 19.67 -15.20
N PRO A 35 17.61 18.84 -15.67
CA PRO A 35 16.30 18.72 -15.05
C PRO A 35 16.43 18.27 -13.60
N THR A 36 15.44 18.62 -12.78
CA THR A 36 15.40 18.26 -11.37
C THR A 36 14.30 17.24 -11.10
N LEU A 37 14.52 16.43 -10.07
CA LEU A 37 13.56 15.44 -9.56
C LEU A 37 13.29 15.77 -8.09
N SER A 38 12.04 15.93 -7.71
CA SER A 38 11.63 16.14 -6.31
C SER A 38 10.50 15.21 -5.91
N PHE A 39 10.54 14.71 -4.67
CA PHE A 39 9.46 13.89 -4.13
C PHE A 39 8.24 14.76 -3.86
N LYS A 40 7.07 14.30 -4.29
CA LYS A 40 5.78 14.98 -4.06
C LYS A 40 5.00 14.29 -2.96
N GLU A 41 4.68 13.02 -3.15
CA GLU A 41 3.81 12.25 -2.27
C GLU A 41 4.00 10.74 -2.47
N ALA A 42 3.56 9.97 -1.47
CA ALA A 42 3.38 8.53 -1.57
C ALA A 42 1.88 8.24 -1.44
N ARG A 43 1.33 7.42 -2.35
CA ARG A 43 -0.08 7.04 -2.36
C ARG A 43 -0.19 5.53 -2.21
N LEU A 44 -1.21 5.06 -1.48
CA LEU A 44 -1.50 3.64 -1.33
C LEU A 44 -2.83 3.34 -2.05
N PRO A 45 -2.82 3.23 -3.40
CA PRO A 45 -4.04 3.07 -4.18
C PRO A 45 -4.84 1.81 -3.82
N GLU A 46 -4.15 0.73 -3.46
CA GLU A 46 -4.79 -0.56 -3.16
C GLU A 46 -4.11 -1.26 -1.99
N ILE A 47 -4.93 -1.89 -1.14
CA ILE A 47 -4.50 -2.74 -0.05
C ILE A 47 -5.48 -3.91 0.08
N ASP A 48 -4.97 -5.13 0.00
CA ASP A 48 -5.76 -6.36 0.10
C ASP A 48 -5.04 -7.42 0.96
N PHE A 49 -5.59 -8.63 1.05
CA PHE A 49 -5.00 -9.68 1.86
C PHE A 49 -3.71 -10.30 1.26
N LYS A 50 -3.39 -10.01 0.00
CA LYS A 50 -2.18 -10.49 -0.69
C LYS A 50 -1.04 -9.48 -0.60
N GLY A 51 -1.37 -8.19 -0.64
CA GLY A 51 -0.38 -7.14 -0.76
C GLY A 51 -0.94 -5.73 -0.66
N ALA A 52 -0.09 -4.77 -0.97
CA ALA A 52 -0.49 -3.41 -1.26
C ALA A 52 0.25 -2.87 -2.48
N GLU A 53 -0.39 -1.91 -3.14
CA GLU A 53 0.25 -1.09 -4.16
C GLU A 53 0.64 0.26 -3.54
N LEU A 54 1.89 0.66 -3.75
CA LEU A 54 2.46 1.93 -3.31
C LEU A 54 2.92 2.72 -4.53
N ASP A 55 2.32 3.88 -4.74
CA ASP A 55 2.72 4.84 -5.77
C ASP A 55 3.63 5.91 -5.16
N LEU A 56 4.89 5.94 -5.57
CA LEU A 56 5.78 7.07 -5.25
C LEU A 56 5.70 8.10 -6.38
N VAL A 57 5.27 9.31 -6.06
CA VAL A 57 5.06 10.38 -7.02
C VAL A 57 6.18 11.40 -6.90
N PHE A 58 6.85 11.64 -8.01
CA PHE A 58 7.90 12.65 -8.12
C PHE A 58 7.52 13.70 -9.16
N LEU A 59 7.96 14.93 -8.95
CA LEU A 59 7.91 16.00 -9.93
C LEU A 59 9.24 16.03 -10.67
N VAL A 60 9.18 15.95 -12.00
CA VAL A 60 10.31 16.21 -12.88
C VAL A 60 10.13 17.59 -13.49
N THR A 61 11.04 18.52 -13.20
CA THR A 61 11.05 19.87 -13.77
C THR A 61 12.14 19.98 -14.82
N ASN A 62 11.75 20.31 -16.04
CA ASN A 62 12.66 20.54 -17.16
C ASN A 62 12.80 22.05 -17.42
N PRO A 63 13.91 22.68 -17.01
CA PRO A 63 14.14 24.12 -17.25
C PRO A 63 14.42 24.44 -18.73
N ASN A 64 14.76 23.43 -19.54
CA ASN A 64 15.14 23.64 -20.94
C ASN A 64 13.92 23.88 -21.82
N PRO A 65 14.02 24.70 -22.88
CA PRO A 65 12.92 24.97 -23.80
C PRO A 65 12.52 23.74 -24.65
N VAL A 66 13.38 22.73 -24.74
CA VAL A 66 13.15 21.50 -25.49
C VAL A 66 12.63 20.41 -24.55
N GLY A 67 11.58 19.70 -24.98
CA GLY A 67 11.02 18.58 -24.22
C GLY A 67 11.96 17.37 -24.15
N LEU A 68 11.74 16.53 -23.13
CA LEU A 68 12.53 15.33 -22.88
C LEU A 68 11.62 14.10 -22.88
N ASP A 69 12.09 13.03 -23.51
CA ASP A 69 11.41 11.73 -23.49
C ASP A 69 12.02 10.85 -22.39
N LEU A 70 11.16 10.18 -21.63
CA LEU A 70 11.59 9.13 -20.71
C LEU A 70 12.05 7.91 -21.53
N THR A 71 13.35 7.65 -21.54
CA THR A 71 13.97 6.55 -22.31
C THR A 71 14.18 5.30 -21.46
N ARG A 72 14.48 5.47 -20.18
CA ARG A 72 14.63 4.38 -19.21
C ARG A 72 14.20 4.82 -17.83
N ALA A 73 13.73 3.88 -17.03
CA ALA A 73 13.44 4.13 -15.65
C ALA A 73 13.63 2.84 -14.86
N SER A 74 14.26 2.93 -13.70
CA SER A 74 14.36 1.83 -12.75
C SER A 74 14.07 2.35 -11.36
N TYR A 75 13.42 1.55 -10.54
CA TYR A 75 13.26 1.82 -9.12
C TYR A 75 13.41 0.55 -8.30
N ASN A 76 13.95 0.71 -7.11
CA ASN A 76 13.99 -0.27 -6.02
C ASN A 76 13.41 0.39 -4.78
N LEU A 77 12.56 -0.34 -4.08
CA LEU A 77 12.04 0.04 -2.77
C LEU A 77 12.56 -0.94 -1.74
N GLU A 78 13.13 -0.40 -0.67
CA GLU A 78 13.58 -1.11 0.50
C GLU A 78 12.78 -0.67 1.71
N VAL A 79 12.42 -1.61 2.58
CA VAL A 79 11.77 -1.38 3.88
C VAL A 79 12.63 -2.07 4.92
N GLU A 80 13.09 -1.32 5.93
CA GLU A 80 14.08 -1.78 6.92
C GLU A 80 15.28 -2.51 6.26
N GLY A 81 15.79 -1.97 5.15
CA GLY A 81 16.94 -2.50 4.42
C GLY A 81 16.66 -3.76 3.60
N HIS A 82 15.42 -4.27 3.59
CA HIS A 82 15.01 -5.41 2.77
C HIS A 82 14.37 -4.91 1.48
N LYS A 83 14.84 -5.39 0.34
CA LYS A 83 14.22 -5.07 -0.94
C LYS A 83 12.82 -5.70 -1.01
N VAL A 84 11.80 -4.86 -1.16
CA VAL A 84 10.38 -5.28 -1.15
C VAL A 84 9.67 -5.05 -2.48
N ALA A 85 10.20 -4.20 -3.35
CA ALA A 85 9.66 -4.01 -4.69
C ALA A 85 10.72 -3.48 -5.66
N SER A 86 10.56 -3.77 -6.94
CA SER A 86 11.28 -3.10 -8.03
C SER A 86 10.48 -3.17 -9.32
N GLY A 87 10.70 -2.20 -10.20
CA GLY A 87 9.98 -2.15 -11.46
C GLY A 87 10.35 -0.94 -12.31
N THR A 88 9.56 -0.72 -13.36
CA THR A 88 9.74 0.35 -14.33
C THR A 88 8.40 1.05 -14.57
N PRO A 89 8.30 2.38 -14.47
CA PRO A 89 7.09 3.11 -14.83
C PRO A 89 6.71 2.86 -16.29
N LYS A 90 5.46 3.18 -16.66
CA LYS A 90 4.97 3.01 -18.02
C LYS A 90 5.84 3.83 -19.00
N ASN A 91 6.24 3.19 -20.10
CA ASN A 91 7.03 3.81 -21.16
C ASN A 91 6.26 4.97 -21.82
N GLY A 92 6.99 5.95 -22.38
CA GLY A 92 6.43 6.98 -23.24
C GLY A 92 5.99 8.27 -22.53
N LEU A 93 6.41 8.50 -21.29
CA LEU A 93 6.19 9.78 -20.63
C LEU A 93 7.04 10.88 -21.29
N LYS A 94 6.41 12.00 -21.62
CA LYS A 94 7.07 13.20 -22.15
C LYS A 94 7.08 14.30 -21.10
N ILE A 95 8.26 14.85 -20.82
CA ILE A 95 8.39 16.06 -20.00
C ILE A 95 8.46 17.27 -20.94
N PRO A 96 7.51 18.21 -20.87
CA PRO A 96 7.51 19.38 -21.74
C PRO A 96 8.72 20.28 -21.47
N GLY A 97 9.11 21.07 -22.47
CA GLY A 97 10.10 22.11 -22.30
C GLY A 97 9.59 23.22 -21.36
N GLY A 98 10.44 23.68 -20.45
CA GLY A 98 10.12 24.73 -19.47
C GLY A 98 9.03 24.33 -18.46
N GLY A 99 8.71 23.03 -18.34
CA GLY A 99 7.56 22.56 -17.59
C GLY A 99 7.89 21.50 -16.54
N THR A 100 6.86 21.13 -15.78
CA THR A 100 6.94 20.10 -14.73
C THR A 100 5.94 18.98 -15.02
N THR A 101 6.32 17.74 -14.76
CA THR A 101 5.47 16.56 -14.97
C THR A 101 5.58 15.61 -13.79
N GLU A 102 4.44 15.03 -13.38
CA GLU A 102 4.42 13.97 -12.37
C GLU A 102 4.83 12.64 -12.99
N VAL A 103 5.79 11.98 -12.33
CA VAL A 103 6.22 10.61 -12.63
C VAL A 103 5.81 9.74 -11.45
N THR A 104 5.02 8.72 -11.71
CA THR A 104 4.59 7.76 -10.69
C THR A 104 5.38 6.46 -10.84
N PHE A 105 5.98 6.00 -9.74
CA PHE A 105 6.67 4.73 -9.63
C PHE A 105 5.80 3.77 -8.82
N PRO A 106 5.04 2.87 -9.46
CA PRO A 106 4.22 1.91 -8.77
C PRO A 106 5.09 0.78 -8.20
N ALA A 107 4.90 0.46 -6.94
CA ALA A 107 5.54 -0.63 -6.23
C ALA A 107 4.50 -1.61 -5.70
N LYS A 108 4.66 -2.90 -6.02
CA LYS A 108 3.81 -3.96 -5.47
C LYS A 108 4.52 -4.59 -4.29
N LEU A 109 3.89 -4.53 -3.13
CA LEU A 109 4.34 -5.16 -1.90
C LEU A 109 3.53 -6.44 -1.72
N GLN A 110 4.19 -7.59 -1.59
CA GLN A 110 3.49 -8.83 -1.25
C GLN A 110 3.73 -9.16 0.22
N TRP A 111 2.65 -9.47 0.94
CA TRP A 111 2.73 -9.68 2.38
C TRP A 111 3.53 -10.92 2.76
N ASN A 112 3.49 -11.98 1.96
CA ASN A 112 4.28 -13.19 2.18
C ASN A 112 5.81 -12.95 2.09
N GLU A 113 6.24 -11.98 1.29
CA GLU A 113 7.66 -11.61 1.15
C GLU A 113 8.17 -10.81 2.36
N ILE A 114 7.29 -10.05 3.01
CA ILE A 114 7.61 -9.28 4.22
C ILE A 114 7.20 -9.96 5.53
N ALA A 115 6.36 -11.00 5.49
CA ALA A 115 5.80 -11.66 6.66
C ALA A 115 6.85 -12.12 7.70
N PRO A 116 8.00 -12.71 7.31
CA PRO A 116 9.03 -13.08 8.28
C PRO A 116 9.62 -11.90 9.06
N ALA A 117 9.56 -10.69 8.50
CA ALA A 117 10.01 -9.45 9.14
C ALA A 117 8.86 -8.67 9.80
N LEU A 118 7.61 -9.07 9.58
CA LEU A 118 6.43 -8.29 9.94
C LEU A 118 6.15 -8.27 11.45
N GLU A 119 6.46 -9.36 12.16
CA GLU A 119 6.41 -9.37 13.64
C GLU A 119 7.37 -8.35 14.26
N ALA A 120 8.59 -8.26 13.73
CA ALA A 120 9.56 -7.26 14.16
C ALA A 120 9.07 -5.84 13.84
N VAL A 121 8.46 -5.65 12.66
CA VAL A 121 7.87 -4.37 12.25
C VAL A 121 6.69 -3.96 13.15
N PHE A 122 5.81 -4.89 13.56
CA PHE A 122 4.71 -4.61 14.50
C PHE A 122 5.20 -4.16 15.88
N ALA A 123 6.44 -4.50 16.25
CA ALA A 123 7.06 -4.09 17.51
C ALA A 123 7.77 -2.73 17.42
N MET A 124 7.90 -2.15 16.22
CA MET A 124 8.52 -0.84 16.02
C MET A 124 7.47 0.28 16.15
N ASP A 125 7.91 1.50 16.45
CA ASP A 125 7.05 2.69 16.39
C ASP A 125 7.00 3.30 14.98
N GLN A 126 8.14 3.23 14.28
CA GLN A 126 8.34 3.77 12.94
C GLN A 126 9.13 2.77 12.10
N VAL A 127 8.76 2.67 10.83
CA VAL A 127 9.40 1.83 9.84
C VAL A 127 10.06 2.73 8.80
N ARG A 128 11.35 2.51 8.57
CA ARG A 128 12.16 3.24 7.59
C ARG A 128 11.99 2.59 6.22
N TYR A 129 11.91 3.44 5.21
CA TYR A 129 11.94 3.01 3.82
C TYR A 129 12.95 3.83 3.02
N LYS A 130 13.44 3.21 1.95
CA LYS A 130 14.34 3.83 0.98
C LYS A 130 13.88 3.49 -0.43
N ALA A 131 13.65 4.53 -1.22
CA ALA A 131 13.45 4.41 -2.65
C ALA A 131 14.74 4.82 -3.37
N SER A 132 15.23 3.97 -4.26
CA SER A 132 16.41 4.25 -5.08
C SER A 132 16.16 3.89 -6.54
N GLY A 133 16.86 4.51 -7.48
CA GLY A 133 16.65 4.23 -8.89
C GLY A 133 17.31 5.23 -9.81
N GLU A 134 16.92 5.17 -11.09
CA GLU A 134 17.45 6.03 -12.14
C GLU A 134 16.37 6.36 -13.16
N LEU A 135 16.31 7.62 -13.58
CA LEU A 135 15.46 8.13 -14.67
C LEU A 135 16.35 8.61 -15.82
N GLY A 136 16.25 7.97 -16.98
CA GLY A 136 16.89 8.41 -18.21
C GLY A 136 15.95 9.30 -19.02
N LEU A 137 16.37 10.55 -19.24
CA LEU A 137 15.68 11.58 -20.00
C LEU A 137 16.54 11.97 -21.20
N GLY A 138 16.37 11.26 -22.33
CA GLY A 138 17.26 11.38 -23.48
C GLY A 138 18.74 11.15 -23.10
N PRO A 139 19.64 12.14 -23.26
CA PRO A 139 21.06 11.99 -22.92
C PRO A 139 21.36 12.14 -21.41
N VAL A 140 20.39 12.50 -20.58
CA VAL A 140 20.58 12.73 -19.14
C VAL A 140 20.08 11.54 -18.34
N THR A 141 20.82 11.15 -17.31
CA THR A 141 20.30 10.28 -16.25
C THR A 141 20.20 11.07 -14.95
N LEU A 142 19.05 11.00 -14.29
CA LEU A 142 18.80 11.54 -12.96
C LEU A 142 18.75 10.38 -11.96
N PRO A 143 19.55 10.40 -10.88
CA PRO A 143 19.41 9.44 -9.81
C PRO A 143 18.12 9.73 -9.02
N LEU A 144 17.38 8.67 -8.69
CA LEU A 144 16.29 8.70 -7.74
C LEU A 144 16.84 8.20 -6.40
N GLN A 145 16.76 9.02 -5.37
CA GLN A 145 17.02 8.63 -3.99
C GLN A 145 16.07 9.38 -3.07
N HIS A 146 15.31 8.63 -2.28
CA HIS A 146 14.43 9.18 -1.26
C HIS A 146 14.40 8.22 -0.06
N GLU A 147 14.43 8.79 1.14
CA GLU A 147 14.34 8.04 2.38
C GLU A 147 13.29 8.71 3.27
N GLY A 148 12.55 7.90 4.03
CA GLY A 148 11.53 8.39 4.92
C GLY A 148 11.11 7.34 5.93
N THR A 149 10.11 7.69 6.74
CA THR A 149 9.51 6.78 7.71
C THR A 149 8.00 6.77 7.60
N PHE A 150 7.38 5.66 8.01
CA PHE A 150 5.95 5.56 8.24
C PHE A 150 5.68 4.90 9.59
N ALA A 151 4.50 5.18 10.16
CA ALA A 151 4.11 4.54 11.41
C ALA A 151 3.94 3.04 11.20
N ALA A 152 4.54 2.26 12.10
CA ALA A 152 4.37 0.82 12.07
C ALA A 152 2.88 0.45 12.15
N PRO A 153 2.44 -0.57 11.39
CA PRO A 153 1.15 -1.16 11.58
C PRO A 153 0.95 -1.58 13.05
N LYS A 154 -0.27 -1.45 13.55
CA LYS A 154 -0.71 -1.92 14.86
C LYS A 154 -1.54 -3.17 14.70
N MET A 155 -1.38 -4.11 15.64
CA MET A 155 -2.24 -5.28 15.71
C MET A 155 -3.70 -4.85 15.95
N PRO A 156 -4.68 -5.48 15.28
CA PRO A 156 -6.08 -5.25 15.57
C PRO A 156 -6.40 -5.75 16.98
N ASN A 157 -7.34 -5.08 17.64
CA ASN A 157 -7.92 -5.62 18.85
C ASN A 157 -9.09 -6.54 18.47
N VAL A 158 -9.11 -7.76 19.00
CA VAL A 158 -10.15 -8.74 18.73
C VAL A 158 -10.88 -9.05 20.03
N ASP A 159 -12.21 -8.94 20.01
CA ASP A 159 -13.06 -9.20 21.17
C ASP A 159 -14.28 -10.04 20.78
N VAL A 160 -14.85 -10.71 21.76
CA VAL A 160 -16.01 -11.57 21.60
C VAL A 160 -17.22 -10.88 22.23
N GLY A 161 -18.27 -10.66 21.45
CA GLY A 161 -19.52 -10.12 21.96
C GLY A 161 -20.48 -11.22 22.45
N SER A 162 -21.65 -10.79 22.94
CA SER A 162 -22.70 -11.68 23.42
C SER A 162 -23.24 -12.59 22.30
N PRO A 163 -23.16 -13.93 22.45
CA PRO A 163 -23.72 -14.86 21.48
C PRO A 163 -25.25 -14.75 21.44
N LYS A 164 -25.83 -14.80 20.24
CA LYS A 164 -27.28 -14.88 20.05
C LYS A 164 -27.71 -16.32 19.83
N ILE A 165 -28.65 -16.81 20.63
CA ILE A 165 -29.27 -18.12 20.43
C ILE A 165 -30.33 -17.98 19.34
N THR A 166 -30.05 -18.52 18.16
CA THR A 166 -30.97 -18.52 17.01
C THR A 166 -31.94 -19.70 17.04
N SER A 167 -31.52 -20.83 17.60
CA SER A 167 -32.42 -21.95 17.91
C SER A 167 -31.85 -22.78 19.06
N LEU A 168 -32.74 -23.37 19.86
CA LEU A 168 -32.39 -24.23 20.99
C LEU A 168 -33.29 -25.47 20.97
N SER A 169 -32.71 -26.65 21.18
CA SER A 169 -33.41 -27.94 21.20
C SER A 169 -32.93 -28.80 22.37
N LEU A 170 -33.46 -30.01 22.49
CA LEU A 170 -33.01 -30.95 23.53
C LEU A 170 -31.57 -31.44 23.31
N THR A 171 -31.13 -31.56 22.06
CA THR A 171 -29.83 -32.19 21.69
C THR A 171 -28.79 -31.22 21.16
N GLY A 172 -29.14 -29.95 20.94
CA GLY A 172 -28.22 -28.94 20.46
C GLY A 172 -28.79 -27.52 20.38
N ALA A 173 -27.94 -26.59 19.97
CA ALA A 173 -28.29 -25.18 19.76
C ALA A 173 -27.59 -24.61 18.52
N ARG A 174 -28.19 -23.58 17.91
CA ARG A 174 -27.52 -22.74 16.92
C ARG A 174 -27.26 -21.37 17.51
N LEU A 175 -26.00 -20.95 17.50
CA LEU A 175 -25.57 -19.67 18.01
C LEU A 175 -25.03 -18.79 16.89
N SER A 176 -25.20 -17.49 17.03
CA SER A 176 -24.51 -16.48 16.22
C SER A 176 -23.60 -15.69 17.14
N LEU A 177 -22.29 -15.93 17.03
CA LEU A 177 -21.27 -15.33 17.89
C LEU A 177 -20.65 -14.11 17.19
N PRO A 178 -20.88 -12.89 17.67
CA PRO A 178 -20.23 -11.70 17.10
C PRO A 178 -18.75 -11.63 17.52
N LEU A 179 -17.85 -11.68 16.55
CA LEU A 179 -16.42 -11.40 16.72
C LEU A 179 -16.14 -9.97 16.27
N LYS A 180 -15.74 -9.12 17.21
CA LYS A 180 -15.43 -7.71 16.97
C LYS A 180 -13.96 -7.54 16.68
N ILE A 181 -13.64 -6.84 15.59
CA ILE A 181 -12.28 -6.58 15.15
C ILE A 181 -12.12 -5.07 15.00
N ALA A 182 -11.32 -4.45 15.87
CA ALA A 182 -11.05 -3.02 15.86
C ALA A 182 -9.68 -2.73 15.25
N ASN A 183 -9.67 -1.87 14.23
CA ASN A 183 -8.48 -1.45 13.51
C ASN A 183 -8.01 -0.06 13.98
N GLN A 184 -6.84 -0.01 14.60
CA GLN A 184 -6.25 1.26 15.06
C GLN A 184 -5.37 1.94 14.00
N ASN A 185 -5.21 1.35 12.82
CA ASN A 185 -4.36 1.87 11.76
C ASN A 185 -5.03 3.01 10.98
N GLY A 186 -4.21 3.86 10.36
CA GLY A 186 -4.67 4.92 9.46
C GLY A 186 -5.06 4.42 8.07
N PHE A 187 -5.07 3.11 7.85
CA PHE A 187 -5.39 2.45 6.60
C PHE A 187 -6.35 1.27 6.86
N PRO A 188 -7.16 0.88 5.86
CA PRO A 188 -8.01 -0.30 5.97
C PRO A 188 -7.20 -1.57 6.26
N LEU A 189 -7.72 -2.43 7.13
CA LEU A 189 -7.10 -3.71 7.46
C LEU A 189 -7.79 -4.82 6.65
N PRO A 190 -7.15 -5.36 5.61
CA PRO A 190 -7.71 -6.46 4.85
C PRO A 190 -7.73 -7.73 5.69
N LEU A 191 -8.89 -8.38 5.74
CA LEU A 191 -9.12 -9.59 6.52
C LEU A 191 -9.08 -10.81 5.60
N GLY A 192 -8.12 -11.70 5.84
CA GLY A 192 -8.08 -13.02 5.25
C GLY A 192 -9.03 -13.98 5.97
N GLY A 193 -8.69 -15.28 5.95
CA GLY A 193 -9.46 -16.31 6.62
C GLY A 193 -9.23 -16.37 8.13
N ILE A 194 -10.23 -16.90 8.85
CA ILE A 194 -10.17 -17.19 10.29
C ILE A 194 -10.33 -18.70 10.49
N LEU A 195 -9.38 -19.30 11.20
CA LEU A 195 -9.39 -20.73 11.54
C LEU A 195 -9.21 -20.90 13.04
N GLY A 196 -10.04 -21.70 13.69
CA GLY A 196 -9.93 -21.89 15.13
C GLY A 196 -11.02 -22.74 15.77
N THR A 197 -11.13 -22.63 17.08
CA THR A 197 -12.15 -23.29 17.90
C THR A 197 -12.87 -22.29 18.79
N VAL A 198 -14.11 -22.62 19.12
CA VAL A 198 -14.89 -21.96 20.15
C VAL A 198 -15.16 -22.97 21.26
N ASP A 199 -14.82 -22.59 22.48
CA ASP A 199 -15.13 -23.35 23.68
C ASP A 199 -16.19 -22.60 24.49
N ILE A 200 -17.14 -23.35 25.06
CA ILE A 200 -18.14 -22.83 25.99
C ILE A 200 -18.09 -23.68 27.25
N ALA A 201 -17.93 -23.03 28.41
CA ALA A 201 -17.78 -23.70 29.70
C ALA A 201 -16.70 -24.81 29.69
N GLY A 202 -15.57 -24.53 29.02
CA GLY A 202 -14.42 -25.44 28.93
C GLY A 202 -14.54 -26.57 27.90
N ALA A 203 -15.66 -26.71 27.19
CA ALA A 203 -15.84 -27.73 26.15
C ALA A 203 -15.85 -27.10 24.76
N THR A 204 -15.16 -27.71 23.79
CA THR A 204 -15.18 -27.27 22.39
C THR A 204 -16.54 -27.52 21.75
N VAL A 205 -17.22 -26.44 21.39
CA VAL A 205 -18.58 -26.46 20.83
C VAL A 205 -18.63 -26.27 19.32
N GLY A 206 -17.52 -25.84 18.72
CA GLY A 206 -17.47 -25.59 17.29
C GLY A 206 -16.06 -25.25 16.79
N ARG A 207 -15.90 -25.38 15.48
CA ARG A 207 -14.72 -24.91 14.76
C ARG A 207 -15.09 -23.68 13.94
N ILE A 208 -14.18 -22.74 13.86
CA ILE A 208 -14.27 -21.56 13.01
C ILE A 208 -13.52 -21.88 11.72
N ALA A 209 -14.21 -21.73 10.59
CA ALA A 209 -13.60 -21.74 9.28
C ALA A 209 -14.32 -20.71 8.42
N LEU A 210 -13.82 -19.47 8.47
CA LEU A 210 -14.32 -18.40 7.64
C LEU A 210 -13.33 -18.06 6.52
N PRO A 211 -13.81 -17.88 5.29
CA PRO A 211 -13.00 -17.35 4.20
C PRO A 211 -12.71 -15.85 4.43
N GLU A 212 -12.05 -15.24 3.46
CA GLU A 212 -11.79 -13.80 3.39
C GLU A 212 -13.07 -12.98 3.67
N ALA A 213 -12.91 -11.89 4.42
CA ALA A 213 -13.99 -11.00 4.81
C ALA A 213 -13.70 -9.57 4.33
N ALA A 214 -14.73 -8.72 4.34
CA ALA A 214 -14.56 -7.31 4.01
C ALA A 214 -13.49 -6.65 4.92
N PRO A 215 -12.64 -5.76 4.38
CA PRO A 215 -11.63 -5.06 5.17
C PRO A 215 -12.24 -4.27 6.33
N VAL A 216 -11.54 -4.21 7.46
CA VAL A 216 -11.90 -3.32 8.57
C VAL A 216 -11.49 -1.89 8.21
N PRO A 217 -12.39 -0.90 8.25
CA PRO A 217 -12.06 0.49 7.92
C PRO A 217 -10.88 1.03 8.76
N SER A 218 -10.18 2.03 8.22
CA SER A 218 -9.15 2.77 8.97
C SER A 218 -9.76 3.39 10.22
N LYS A 219 -9.09 3.26 11.38
CA LYS A 219 -9.59 3.75 12.68
C LYS A 219 -11.02 3.28 13.02
N GLY A 220 -11.45 2.16 12.46
CA GLY A 220 -12.83 1.66 12.57
C GLY A 220 -12.92 0.27 13.20
N GLU A 221 -14.13 -0.26 13.23
CA GLU A 221 -14.45 -1.60 13.75
C GLU A 221 -15.31 -2.35 12.73
N SER A 222 -15.14 -3.67 12.67
CA SER A 222 -16.02 -4.58 11.94
C SER A 222 -16.45 -5.73 12.86
N THR A 223 -17.69 -6.20 12.70
CA THR A 223 -18.20 -7.35 13.44
C THR A 223 -18.47 -8.50 12.47
N VAL A 224 -17.78 -9.61 12.67
CA VAL A 224 -17.98 -10.85 11.91
C VAL A 224 -18.89 -11.77 12.71
N MET A 225 -20.01 -12.18 12.12
CA MET A 225 -20.96 -13.08 12.78
C MET A 225 -20.58 -14.53 12.51
N LEU A 226 -20.08 -15.24 13.54
CA LEU A 226 -19.70 -16.64 13.44
C LEU A 226 -20.92 -17.55 13.70
N PRO A 227 -21.40 -18.33 12.72
CA PRO A 227 -22.43 -19.32 12.95
C PRO A 227 -21.85 -20.55 13.65
N LEU A 228 -22.41 -20.94 14.80
CA LEU A 228 -22.00 -22.12 15.55
C LEU A 228 -23.16 -23.10 15.66
N ASN A 229 -22.95 -24.34 15.21
CA ASN A 229 -23.89 -25.44 15.39
C ASN A 229 -23.37 -26.34 16.51
N VAL A 230 -23.97 -26.21 17.70
CA VAL A 230 -23.53 -26.90 18.90
C VAL A 230 -24.32 -28.19 19.10
N SER A 231 -23.61 -29.32 19.14
CA SER A 231 -24.17 -30.62 19.54
C SER A 231 -23.92 -30.86 21.03
N PHE A 232 -24.97 -31.01 21.84
CA PHE A 232 -24.84 -31.27 23.27
C PHE A 232 -24.32 -32.68 23.57
N LEU A 233 -24.62 -33.64 22.70
CA LEU A 233 -24.09 -35.01 22.82
C LEU A 233 -22.57 -35.04 22.66
N GLN A 234 -22.01 -34.17 21.81
CA GLN A 234 -20.56 -34.07 21.58
C GLN A 234 -19.87 -33.12 22.57
N SER A 235 -20.51 -31.99 22.89
CA SER A 235 -19.93 -30.94 23.73
C SER A 235 -20.08 -31.19 25.24
N GLY A 236 -20.94 -32.14 25.62
CA GLY A 236 -21.16 -32.53 27.02
C GLY A 236 -22.16 -31.66 27.79
N ALA A 237 -22.51 -32.13 28.99
CA ALA A 237 -23.57 -31.55 29.81
C ALA A 237 -23.26 -30.13 30.31
N ALA A 238 -21.97 -29.80 30.54
CA ALA A 238 -21.56 -28.47 31.01
C ALA A 238 -21.87 -27.37 29.98
N ALA A 239 -21.50 -27.58 28.71
CA ALA A 239 -21.83 -26.65 27.63
C ALA A 239 -23.35 -26.54 27.42
N ALA A 240 -24.07 -27.67 27.49
CA ALA A 240 -25.52 -27.67 27.38
C ALA A 240 -26.19 -26.86 28.51
N GLN A 241 -25.72 -27.02 29.75
CA GLN A 241 -26.25 -26.28 30.90
C GLN A 241 -25.94 -24.79 30.79
N ALA A 242 -24.72 -24.42 30.40
CA ALA A 242 -24.31 -23.02 30.25
C ALA A 242 -25.10 -22.30 29.14
N ILE A 243 -25.36 -22.97 28.01
CA ILE A 243 -26.19 -22.41 26.94
C ILE A 243 -27.65 -22.26 27.38
N ARG A 244 -28.19 -23.21 28.15
CA ARG A 244 -29.58 -23.17 28.64
C ARG A 244 -29.77 -22.12 29.72
N SER A 245 -28.84 -21.99 30.66
CA SER A 245 -28.87 -20.98 31.73
C SER A 245 -28.78 -19.57 31.16
N GLY A 246 -28.12 -19.42 30.00
CA GLY A 246 -27.96 -18.14 29.31
C GLY A 246 -26.74 -17.35 29.76
N VAL A 247 -25.87 -17.91 30.59
CA VAL A 247 -24.59 -17.30 30.98
C VAL A 247 -23.50 -18.34 30.82
N ALA A 248 -22.46 -18.00 30.07
CA ALA A 248 -21.34 -18.89 29.85
C ALA A 248 -20.03 -18.14 29.67
N GLU A 249 -18.94 -18.76 30.10
CA GLU A 249 -17.61 -18.39 29.61
C GLU A 249 -17.48 -18.90 28.17
N VAL A 250 -17.22 -17.97 27.25
CA VAL A 250 -16.93 -18.23 25.85
C VAL A 250 -15.46 -17.94 25.62
N LYS A 251 -14.74 -18.94 25.13
CA LYS A 251 -13.35 -18.82 24.72
C LYS A 251 -13.24 -19.03 23.22
N VAL A 252 -12.47 -18.17 22.57
CA VAL A 252 -12.09 -18.28 21.16
C VAL A 252 -10.58 -18.43 21.10
N ASP A 253 -10.12 -19.52 20.50
CA ASP A 253 -8.72 -19.76 20.17
C ASP A 253 -8.63 -19.92 18.64
N ALA A 254 -8.08 -18.91 17.98
CA ALA A 254 -8.11 -18.82 16.52
C ALA A 254 -6.84 -18.18 15.96
N ILE A 255 -6.59 -18.44 14.68
CA ILE A 255 -5.62 -17.71 13.86
C ILE A 255 -6.43 -16.82 12.92
N LEU A 256 -6.28 -15.52 13.09
CA LEU A 256 -6.80 -14.49 12.20
C LEU A 256 -5.71 -14.12 11.22
N ASN A 257 -5.97 -14.28 9.92
CA ASN A 257 -5.05 -13.72 8.93
C ASN A 257 -5.49 -12.30 8.59
N ALA A 258 -4.60 -11.31 8.78
CA ALA A 258 -4.89 -9.91 8.48
C ALA A 258 -3.63 -9.20 7.96
N ALA A 259 -3.76 -8.43 6.86
CA ALA A 259 -2.62 -7.81 6.18
C ALA A 259 -1.44 -8.79 5.94
N GLY A 260 -1.77 -10.04 5.60
CA GLY A 260 -0.84 -11.15 5.39
C GLY A 260 0.00 -11.60 6.60
N ALA A 261 -0.30 -11.09 7.80
CA ALA A 261 0.16 -11.65 9.06
C ALA A 261 -0.81 -12.73 9.57
N SER A 262 -0.29 -13.79 10.17
CA SER A 262 -1.08 -14.75 10.95
C SER A 262 -1.06 -14.34 12.41
N ILE A 263 -2.19 -13.83 12.90
CA ILE A 263 -2.34 -13.25 14.23
C ILE A 263 -3.03 -14.26 15.15
N PRO A 264 -2.38 -14.75 16.21
CA PRO A 264 -3.03 -15.60 17.20
C PRO A 264 -4.03 -14.77 18.01
N VAL A 265 -5.28 -15.22 18.03
CA VAL A 265 -6.39 -14.62 18.76
C VAL A 265 -6.79 -15.56 19.88
N LYS A 266 -6.58 -15.14 21.13
CA LYS A 266 -7.00 -15.85 22.32
C LYS A 266 -7.84 -14.93 23.19
N VAL A 267 -9.16 -15.12 23.16
CA VAL A 267 -10.11 -14.29 23.91
C VAL A 267 -10.95 -15.21 24.78
N ALA A 268 -11.12 -14.84 26.05
CA ALA A 268 -12.04 -15.51 26.97
C ALA A 268 -12.90 -14.45 27.67
N ARG A 269 -14.21 -14.62 27.61
CA ARG A 269 -15.20 -13.68 28.17
C ARG A 269 -16.38 -14.45 28.75
N THR A 270 -16.76 -14.10 29.97
CA THR A 270 -18.08 -14.47 30.48
C THR A 270 -19.13 -13.54 29.89
N VAL A 271 -20.10 -14.11 29.18
CA VAL A 271 -21.10 -13.38 28.42
C VAL A 271 -22.49 -13.92 28.72
N GLU A 272 -23.47 -13.02 28.64
CA GLU A 272 -24.88 -13.40 28.62
C GLU A 272 -25.29 -13.74 27.18
N LEU A 273 -25.89 -14.92 27.00
CA LEU A 273 -26.42 -15.40 25.74
C LEU A 273 -27.80 -14.79 25.51
N GLN A 274 -27.92 -13.99 24.46
CA GLN A 274 -29.16 -13.34 24.11
C GLN A 274 -30.11 -14.34 23.45
N ARG A 275 -31.32 -14.47 23.98
CA ARG A 275 -32.39 -15.23 23.31
C ARG A 275 -33.06 -14.33 22.28
N THR A 276 -33.27 -14.84 21.06
CA THR A 276 -34.20 -14.18 20.14
C THR A 276 -35.60 -14.25 20.76
N THR A 277 -36.06 -13.16 21.38
CA THR A 277 -37.48 -13.01 21.71
C THR A 277 -38.23 -13.01 20.39
N GLY A 278 -38.88 -14.12 20.06
CA GLY A 278 -39.84 -14.12 18.97
C GLY A 278 -40.85 -13.01 19.23
N SER A 279 -41.09 -12.16 18.24
CA SER A 279 -42.28 -11.34 18.23
C SER A 279 -43.47 -12.29 18.33
N ALA A 280 -44.08 -12.37 19.50
CA ALA A 280 -45.47 -12.79 19.60
C ALA A 280 -46.26 -11.69 18.88
N GLY A 281 -46.50 -11.90 17.58
CA GLY A 281 -47.49 -11.13 16.84
C GLY A 281 -48.88 -11.53 17.33
N PRO A 282 -49.82 -10.58 17.45
CA PRO A 282 -51.19 -10.84 17.87
C PRO A 282 -51.93 -11.80 16.93
#